data_AF-A0A815RWF9-F1
#
_entry.id   AF-A0A815RWF9-F1
#
_cell.length_a   1.000
_cell.length_b   1.000
_cell.length_c   1.000
_cell.angle_alpha   90.00
_cell.angle_beta   90.00
_cell.angle_gamma   90.00
#
_symmetry.space_group_name_H-M   'P 1'
#
loop_
_entity.id
_entity.type
_entity.pdbx_description
1 polymer ?
#
loop_
_entity_poly.entity_id
_entity_poly.type
_entity_poly.pdbx_seq_one_letter_code
_entity_poly.pdbx_strand_id
1 'polypeptide(L)'
;MSRTSNNSVDDKNKKMRIRQFFTTMDDHYVNDIWTKSLKAAIQEIQKKNNSGLSFEELYRNAYTMVLHKHGERLYTGTREVVIEHLVQK
;
A
#
# COMPACT_ATOMS: atom_id res chain seq x y z
N MET A 1 -18.26 -35.90 53.96
CA MET A 1 -18.04 -36.09 52.51
C MET A 1 -19.11 -35.33 51.76
N SER A 2 -18.81 -34.15 51.23
CA SER A 2 -19.74 -33.39 50.37
C SER A 2 -18.99 -33.05 49.09
N ARG A 3 -19.43 -33.67 47.99
CA ARG A 3 -18.90 -33.51 46.64
C ARG A 3 -19.46 -32.25 45.98
N THR A 4 -18.59 -31.54 45.24
CA THR A 4 -18.84 -30.72 44.01
C THR A 4 -19.86 -29.56 44.10
N SER A 5 -19.64 -28.40 43.49
CA SER A 5 -19.23 -28.21 42.10
C SER A 5 -18.64 -26.81 41.87
N ASN A 6 -17.42 -26.74 41.32
CA ASN A 6 -16.82 -25.51 40.81
C ASN A 6 -17.39 -25.28 39.40
N ASN A 7 -18.14 -24.20 39.20
CA ASN A 7 -18.68 -23.85 37.88
C ASN A 7 -17.72 -22.87 37.18
N SER A 8 -16.72 -23.41 36.50
CA SER A 8 -15.87 -22.67 35.57
C SER A 8 -16.66 -22.42 34.28
N VAL A 9 -17.39 -21.31 34.22
CA VAL A 9 -18.10 -20.92 32.99
C VAL A 9 -17.07 -20.42 31.98
N ASP A 10 -16.83 -21.26 30.97
CA ASP A 10 -16.10 -20.99 29.74
C ASP A 10 -16.50 -19.65 29.09
N ASP A 11 -15.66 -18.61 29.21
CA ASP A 11 -15.76 -17.39 28.40
C ASP A 11 -15.08 -17.60 27.03
N LYS A 12 -15.51 -18.64 26.31
CA LYS A 12 -15.01 -19.00 24.97
C LYS A 12 -15.71 -18.23 23.84
N ASN A 13 -16.49 -17.19 24.14
CA ASN A 13 -17.28 -16.48 23.14
C ASN A 13 -17.10 -14.96 23.15
N LYS A 14 -15.93 -14.47 23.59
CA LYS A 14 -15.56 -13.06 23.39
C LYS A 14 -15.18 -12.84 21.92
N LYS A 15 -16.20 -12.65 21.08
CA LYS A 15 -16.10 -12.32 19.65
C LYS A 15 -15.03 -11.24 19.45
N MET A 16 -13.89 -11.62 18.86
CA MET A 16 -12.81 -10.69 18.58
C MET A 16 -13.33 -9.60 17.65
N ARG A 17 -13.48 -8.37 18.17
CA ARG A 17 -13.82 -7.20 17.37
C ARG A 17 -12.54 -6.70 16.72
N ILE A 18 -12.34 -7.03 15.45
CA ILE A 18 -11.27 -6.42 14.65
C ILE A 18 -11.61 -4.92 14.55
N ARG A 19 -10.77 -4.08 15.16
CA ARG A 19 -10.90 -2.63 15.06
C ARG A 19 -10.55 -2.22 13.63
N GLN A 20 -11.34 -1.34 13.06
CA GLN A 20 -11.06 -0.81 11.73
C GLN A 20 -9.85 0.11 11.84
N PHE A 21 -8.70 -0.36 11.36
CA PHE A 21 -7.50 0.45 11.25
C PHE A 21 -7.65 1.35 10.03
N PHE A 22 -8.21 2.54 10.23
CA PHE A 22 -8.08 3.61 9.25
C PHE A 22 -6.65 4.14 9.36
N THR A 23 -5.74 3.65 8.53
CA THR A 23 -4.51 4.41 8.24
C THR A 23 -4.94 5.63 7.46
N THR A 24 -5.20 6.75 8.12
CA THR A 24 -5.26 8.04 7.44
C THR A 24 -3.88 8.25 6.84
N MET A 25 -3.77 8.01 5.53
CA MET A 25 -2.51 8.07 4.84
C MET A 25 -2.20 9.53 4.60
N ASP A 26 -1.12 10.02 5.21
CA ASP A 26 -0.73 11.42 5.10
C ASP A 26 -0.37 11.76 3.65
N ASP A 27 -0.75 12.96 3.19
CA ASP A 27 -0.51 13.40 1.82
C ASP A 27 1.00 13.42 1.49
N HIS A 28 1.85 13.69 2.50
CA HIS A 28 3.30 13.60 2.36
C HIS A 28 3.75 12.18 2.03
N TYR A 29 3.20 11.18 2.71
CA TYR A 29 3.55 9.78 2.48
C TYR A 29 3.11 9.30 1.09
N VAL A 30 1.93 9.73 0.64
CA VAL A 30 1.45 9.45 -0.73
C VAL A 30 2.39 10.08 -1.77
N ASN A 31 2.84 11.32 -1.54
CA ASN A 31 3.80 11.97 -2.40
C ASN A 31 5.16 11.24 -2.41
N ASP A 32 5.61 10.76 -1.25
CA ASP A 32 6.85 9.97 -1.15
C ASP A 32 6.75 8.67 -1.94
N ILE A 33 5.66 7.91 -1.80
CA ILE A 33 5.42 6.68 -2.59
C ILE A 33 5.49 6.99 -4.09
N TRP A 34 4.80 8.05 -4.53
CA TRP A 34 4.80 8.45 -5.93
C TRP A 34 6.19 8.84 -6.43
N THR A 35 6.88 9.74 -5.72
CA THR A 35 8.14 10.34 -6.20
C THR A 35 9.34 9.40 -6.05
N LYS A 36 9.49 8.76 -4.89
CA LYS A 36 10.68 7.95 -4.56
C LYS A 36 10.60 6.52 -5.08
N SER A 37 9.39 5.96 -5.19
CA SER A 37 9.22 4.56 -5.63
C SER A 37 8.72 4.47 -7.06
N LEU A 38 7.51 4.95 -7.35
CA LEU A 38 6.86 4.68 -8.63
C LEU A 38 7.46 5.48 -9.79
N LYS A 39 7.61 6.79 -9.64
CA LYS A 39 8.21 7.66 -10.68
C LYS A 39 9.64 7.26 -10.98
N ALA A 40 10.46 7.03 -9.95
CA ALA A 40 11.84 6.58 -10.09
C ALA A 40 11.92 5.23 -10.83
N ALA A 41 11.08 4.26 -10.45
CA ALA A 41 11.05 2.96 -11.11
C ALA A 41 10.64 3.05 -12.59
N ILE A 42 9.64 3.87 -12.94
CA ILE A 42 9.25 4.10 -14.33
C ILE A 42 10.43 4.64 -15.14
N GLN A 43 11.17 5.61 -14.59
CA GLN A 43 12.36 6.17 -15.25
C GLN A 43 13.49 5.14 -15.41
N GLU A 44 13.73 4.29 -14.41
CA GLU A 44 14.72 3.22 -14.50
C GLU A 44 14.34 2.16 -15.55
N ILE A 45 13.05 1.79 -15.63
CA ILE A 45 12.53 0.91 -16.70
C ILE A 45 12.75 1.55 -18.08
N GLN A 46 12.45 2.84 -18.24
CA GLN A 46 12.66 3.58 -19.48
C GLN A 46 14.14 3.62 -19.91
N LYS A 47 15.07 3.65 -18.95
CA LYS A 47 16.53 3.52 -19.17
C LYS A 47 17.00 2.09 -19.42
N LYS A 48 16.08 1.11 -19.44
CA LYS A 48 16.38 -0.33 -19.49
C LYS A 48 17.16 -0.87 -18.29
N ASN A 49 17.07 -0.20 -17.14
CA ASN A 49 17.69 -0.62 -15.88
C ASN A 49 16.63 -1.16 -14.90
N ASN A 50 16.18 -2.39 -15.12
CA ASN A 50 15.13 -3.00 -14.28
C ASN A 50 15.65 -3.94 -13.19
N SER A 51 16.95 -4.25 -13.17
CA SER A 51 17.51 -5.31 -12.32
C SER A 51 17.46 -5.00 -10.83
N GLY A 52 17.35 -3.72 -10.45
CA GLY A 52 17.21 -3.27 -9.06
C GLY A 52 15.78 -3.06 -8.59
N LEU A 53 14.77 -3.35 -9.41
CA LEU A 53 13.36 -3.06 -9.09
C LEU A 53 12.64 -4.28 -8.53
N SER A 54 11.99 -4.10 -7.38
CA SER A 54 11.12 -5.11 -6.78
C SER A 54 9.69 -4.98 -7.32
N PHE A 55 9.22 -6.00 -8.04
CA PHE A 55 7.86 -6.01 -8.57
C PHE A 55 6.79 -5.92 -7.45
N GLU A 56 6.95 -6.74 -6.40
CA GLU A 56 6.00 -6.78 -5.29
C GLU A 56 5.92 -5.44 -4.54
N GLU A 57 7.05 -4.77 -4.33
CA GLU A 57 7.09 -3.47 -3.67
C GLU A 57 6.38 -2.40 -4.50
N LEU A 58 6.69 -2.32 -5.80
CA LEU A 58 6.06 -1.36 -6.71
C LEU A 58 4.55 -1.61 -6.83
N TYR A 59 4.13 -2.88 -6.89
CA TYR A 59 2.72 -3.25 -6.93
C TYR A 59 2.00 -2.84 -5.63
N ARG A 60 2.56 -3.11 -4.45
CA ARG A 60 2.00 -2.68 -3.16
C ARG A 60 1.85 -1.18 -3.06
N ASN A 61 2.87 -0.44 -3.51
CA ASN A 61 2.88 1.02 -3.50
C ASN A 61 1.79 1.60 -4.40
N ALA A 62 1.64 1.09 -5.62
CA ALA A 62 0.57 1.49 -6.53
C ALA A 62 -0.82 1.12 -6.00
N TYR A 63 -0.99 -0.10 -5.49
CA TYR A 63 -2.23 -0.56 -4.86
C TYR A 63 -2.63 0.34 -3.69
N THR A 64 -1.68 0.70 -2.84
CA THR A 64 -1.89 1.57 -1.67
C THR A 64 -2.38 2.96 -2.10
N MET A 65 -1.80 3.56 -3.15
CA MET A 65 -2.30 4.82 -3.69
C MET A 65 -3.75 4.74 -4.18
N VAL A 66 -4.12 3.66 -4.89
CA VAL A 66 -5.48 3.47 -5.40
C VAL A 66 -6.47 3.21 -4.27
N LEU A 67 -6.09 2.39 -3.28
CA LEU A 67 -6.89 2.07 -2.12
C LEU A 67 -7.29 3.33 -1.34
N HIS A 68 -6.35 4.25 -1.18
CA HIS A 68 -6.54 5.53 -0.49
C HIS A 68 -7.05 6.66 -1.42
N LYS A 69 -7.63 6.32 -2.57
CA LYS A 69 -8.29 7.27 -3.51
C LYS A 69 -7.35 8.26 -4.21
N HIS A 70 -6.05 8.00 -4.26
CA HIS A 70 -5.08 8.81 -5.01
C HIS A 70 -4.79 8.25 -6.42
N GLY A 71 -5.76 7.55 -7.02
CA GLY A 71 -5.63 6.94 -8.34
C GLY A 71 -5.47 7.96 -9.47
N GLU A 72 -6.12 9.13 -9.37
CA GLU A 72 -5.97 10.21 -10.35
C GLU A 72 -4.52 10.69 -10.43
N ARG A 73 -3.88 10.93 -9.27
CA ARG A 73 -2.48 11.34 -9.18
C ARG A 73 -1.54 10.32 -9.82
N LEU A 74 -1.79 9.03 -9.57
CA LEU A 74 -1.03 7.94 -10.17
C LEU A 74 -1.18 7.92 -11.70
N TYR A 75 -2.40 8.05 -12.21
CA TYR A 75 -2.66 8.06 -13.66
C TYR A 75 -2.02 9.27 -14.35
N THR A 76 -2.31 10.48 -13.86
CA THR A 76 -1.80 11.73 -14.43
C THR A 76 -0.28 11.77 -14.38
N GLY A 77 0.32 11.43 -13.23
CA GLY A 77 1.77 11.41 -13.08
C GLY A 77 2.44 10.37 -13.98
N THR A 78 1.84 9.19 -14.15
CA THR A 78 2.38 8.17 -15.06
C THR A 78 2.35 8.67 -16.51
N ARG A 79 1.24 9.27 -16.92
CA ARG A 79 1.09 9.86 -18.26
C ARG A 79 2.15 10.94 -18.51
N GLU A 80 2.37 11.83 -17.56
CA GLU A 80 3.38 12.90 -17.66
C GLU A 80 4.80 12.34 -17.81
N VAL A 81 5.19 11.38 -16.96
CA VAL A 81 6.54 10.77 -17.01
C VAL A 81 6.78 10.04 -18.34
N VAL A 82 5.75 9.40 -18.89
CA VAL A 82 5.84 8.76 -20.21
C VAL A 82 5.96 9.80 -21.31
N ILE A 83 5.14 10.85 -21.29
CA ILE A 83 5.21 11.95 -22.28
C ILE A 83 6.59 12.62 -22.21
N GLU A 84 7.09 12.94 -21.02
CA GLU A 84 8.40 13.55 -20.80
C GLU A 84 9.50 12.70 -21.45
N HIS A 85 9.49 11.38 -21.22
CA HIS A 85 10.47 10.48 -21.84
C HIS A 85 10.38 10.39 -23.36
N LEU A 86 9.19 10.52 -23.94
CA LEU A 86 8.98 10.46 -25.38
C LEU A 86 9.29 11.78 -26.09
N VAL A 87 9.11 12.91 -25.40
CA VAL A 87 9.37 14.26 -25.95
C VAL A 87 10.85 14.64 -25.82
N GLN A 88 11.52 14.25 -24.73
CA GLN A 88 12.95 14.54 -24.52
C GLN A 88 13.88 13.60 -25.30
N LYS A 89 13.37 12.84 -26.27
CA LYS A 89 14.08 11.80 -27.01
C LYS A 89 14.25 12.14 -28.48
#